data_AF-A0A7K7VH26-F1
#
_entry.id   AF-A0A7K7VH26-F1
#
_cell.length_a   1.000
_cell.length_b   1.000
_cell.length_c   1.000
_cell.angle_alpha   90.00
_cell.angle_beta   90.00
_cell.angle_gamma   90.00
#
_symmetry.space_group_name_H-M   'P 1'
#
loop_
_entity.id
_entity.type
_entity.pdbx_description
1 polymer ?
#
loop_
_entity_poly.entity_id
_entity_poly.type
_entity_poly.pdbx_seq_one_letter_code
_entity_poly.pdbx_strand_id
1 'polypeptide(L)'
;ITELESLLDHLAEVAPSLRYLSLLGNVACPNELVSKDKDEDDYQRYRYFVLHKLRNLKFLDTRKVTRSEREEALVRGAFMKVVKPKDAKVGA
;
A
#
# COMPACT_ATOMS: atom_id res chain seq x y z
N ILE A 1 1.50 12.17 -3.80
CA ILE A 1 0.92 10.96 -4.45
C ILE A 1 -0.39 10.64 -3.74
N THR A 2 -1.51 10.58 -4.47
CA THR A 2 -2.86 10.27 -3.94
C THR A 2 -3.42 8.97 -4.50
N GLU A 3 -3.18 8.67 -5.78
CA GLU A 3 -3.64 7.44 -6.44
C GLU A 3 -2.60 6.32 -6.30
N LEU A 4 -2.65 5.59 -5.18
CA LEU A 4 -1.70 4.52 -4.87
C LEU A 4 -1.70 3.42 -5.94
N GLU A 5 -2.88 2.94 -6.34
CA GLU A 5 -2.97 1.77 -7.24
C GLU A 5 -2.36 2.06 -8.62
N SER A 6 -2.69 3.20 -9.23
CA SER A 6 -2.15 3.58 -10.53
C SER A 6 -0.63 3.71 -10.50
N LEU A 7 -0.07 4.24 -9.40
CA LEU A 7 1.38 4.28 -9.22
C LEU A 7 1.98 2.87 -9.17
N LEU A 8 1.40 1.96 -8.38
CA LEU A 8 1.91 0.60 -8.25
C LEU A 8 1.84 -0.18 -9.56
N ASP A 9 0.73 -0.03 -10.31
CA ASP A 9 0.57 -0.67 -11.61
C ASP A 9 1.62 -0.16 -12.60
N HIS A 10 1.85 1.16 -12.64
CA HIS A 10 2.90 1.74 -13.48
C HIS A 10 4.30 1.26 -13.08
N LEU A 11 4.62 1.24 -11.78
CA LEU A 11 5.91 0.75 -11.28
C LEU A 11 6.15 -0.73 -11.60
N ALA A 12 5.10 -1.56 -11.56
CA ALA A 12 5.19 -2.96 -11.93
C ALA A 12 5.59 -3.13 -13.41
N GLU A 13 5.08 -2.26 -14.28
CA GLU A 13 5.37 -2.24 -15.72
C GLU A 13 6.78 -1.72 -16.01
N VAL A 14 7.13 -0.53 -15.49
CA VAL A 14 8.37 0.17 -15.88
C VAL A 14 9.58 -0.22 -15.05
N ALA A 15 9.39 -0.82 -13.87
CA ALA A 15 10.46 -1.17 -12.94
C ALA A 15 10.32 -2.60 -12.37
N PRO A 16 10.33 -3.66 -13.22
CA PRO A 16 10.17 -5.06 -12.76
C PRO A 16 11.28 -5.55 -11.82
N SER A 17 12.45 -4.89 -11.88
CA SER A 17 13.61 -5.14 -11.01
C SER A 17 13.56 -4.38 -9.69
N LEU A 18 12.51 -3.59 -9.41
CA LEU A 18 12.38 -2.85 -8.16
C LEU A 18 12.41 -3.80 -6.97
N ARG A 19 13.27 -3.49 -5.98
CA ARG A 19 13.45 -4.28 -4.75
C ARG A 19 13.24 -3.45 -3.48
N TYR A 20 13.31 -2.13 -3.58
CA TYR A 20 13.23 -1.21 -2.46
C TYR A 20 12.28 -0.08 -2.86
N LEU A 21 11.26 0.16 -2.04
CA LEU A 21 10.32 1.25 -2.23
C LEU A 21 10.01 1.86 -0.87
N SER A 22 9.96 3.18 -0.78
CA SER A 22 9.43 3.89 0.38
C SER A 22 8.43 4.92 -0.11
N LEU A 23 7.22 4.87 0.45
CA LEU A 23 6.14 5.81 0.21
C LEU A 23 5.82 6.65 1.45
N LEU A 24 6.59 6.51 2.54
CA LEU A 24 6.49 7.35 3.73
C LEU A 24 6.46 8.85 3.37
N GLY A 25 5.64 9.62 4.07
CA GLY A 25 5.45 11.05 3.82
C GLY A 25 4.52 11.38 2.65
N ASN A 26 3.98 10.37 1.94
CA ASN A 26 2.94 10.56 0.93
C ASN A 26 1.54 10.29 1.49
N VAL A 27 0.54 11.00 0.97
CA VAL A 27 -0.89 10.77 1.26
C VAL A 27 -1.33 9.34 0.94
N ALA A 28 -0.71 8.73 -0.07
CA ALA A 28 -0.90 7.33 -0.47
C ALA A 28 -0.37 6.30 0.54
N CYS A 29 0.42 6.70 1.55
CA CYS A 29 0.88 5.84 2.63
C CYS A 29 0.03 6.10 3.90
N PRO A 30 -0.84 5.16 4.31
CA PRO A 30 -1.53 5.23 5.59
C PRO A 30 -0.57 4.85 6.71
N ASN A 31 0.29 5.77 7.15
CA ASN A 31 1.02 5.61 8.40
C ASN A 31 0.53 6.64 9.42
N GLU A 32 0.76 6.35 10.71
CA GLU A 32 0.38 7.24 11.82
C GLU A 32 1.01 8.63 11.73
N LEU A 33 2.08 8.79 10.94
CA LEU A 33 2.72 10.09 10.67
C LEU A 33 1.86 11.03 9.81
N VAL A 34 0.91 10.49 9.02
CA VAL A 34 0.10 11.25 8.05
C VAL A 34 -1.39 11.29 8.44
N SER A 35 -1.87 10.39 9.30
CA SER A 35 -3.25 10.41 9.81
C SER A 35 -3.32 9.78 11.20
N LYS A 36 -3.69 10.56 12.22
CA LYS A 36 -3.86 10.10 13.61
C LYS A 36 -5.02 9.10 13.79
N ASP A 37 -5.88 8.97 12.80
CA ASP A 37 -7.06 8.10 12.81
C ASP A 37 -6.79 6.70 12.22
N LYS A 38 -5.57 6.44 11.73
CA LYS A 38 -5.20 5.15 11.13
C LYS A 38 -4.33 4.36 12.10
N ASP A 39 -4.69 3.10 12.30
CA ASP A 39 -4.00 2.18 13.21
C ASP A 39 -3.00 1.28 12.46
N GLU A 40 -2.27 0.42 13.19
CA GLU A 40 -1.36 -0.56 12.59
C GLU A 40 -2.07 -1.54 11.66
N ASP A 41 -3.36 -1.82 11.85
CA ASP A 41 -4.16 -2.69 10.97
C ASP A 41 -4.34 -2.07 9.58
N ASP A 42 -4.59 -0.75 9.50
CA ASP A 42 -4.65 -0.02 8.24
C ASP A 42 -3.32 -0.03 7.49
N TYR A 43 -2.22 0.15 8.21
CA TYR A 43 -0.89 0.04 7.63
C TYR A 43 -0.63 -1.38 7.12
N GLN A 44 -1.07 -2.40 7.86
CA GLN A 44 -0.90 -3.80 7.47
C GLN A 44 -1.66 -4.13 6.18
N ARG A 45 -2.90 -3.64 6.04
CA ARG A 45 -3.69 -3.78 4.80
C ARG A 45 -3.00 -3.13 3.61
N TYR A 46 -2.56 -1.89 3.78
CA TYR A 46 -1.79 -1.17 2.76
C TYR A 46 -0.52 -1.94 2.36
N ARG A 47 0.23 -2.43 3.34
CA ARG A 47 1.47 -3.16 3.12
C ARG A 47 1.22 -4.42 2.30
N TYR A 48 0.20 -5.21 2.63
CA TYR A 48 -0.16 -6.39 1.85
C TYR A 48 -0.65 -6.04 0.45
N PHE A 49 -1.40 -4.94 0.27
CA PHE A 49 -1.81 -4.47 -1.05
C PHE A 49 -0.61 -4.07 -1.93
N VAL A 50 0.35 -3.32 -1.40
CA VAL A 50 1.58 -2.96 -2.12
C VAL A 50 2.39 -4.20 -2.50
N LEU A 51 2.56 -5.14 -1.58
CA LEU A 51 3.32 -6.37 -1.83
C LEU A 51 2.62 -7.31 -2.84
N HIS A 52 1.29 -7.26 -2.92
CA HIS A 52 0.53 -7.96 -3.94
C HIS A 52 0.81 -7.43 -5.34
N LYS A 53 0.83 -6.09 -5.49
CA LYS A 53 1.13 -5.43 -6.77
C LYS A 53 2.63 -5.54 -7.15
N LEU A 54 3.52 -5.38 -6.17
CA LEU A 54 4.99 -5.38 -6.36
C LEU A 54 5.65 -6.58 -5.69
N ARG A 55 5.38 -7.78 -6.22
CA ARG A 55 5.74 -9.09 -5.61
C ARG A 55 7.24 -9.30 -5.37
N ASN A 56 8.10 -8.56 -6.06
CA ASN A 56 9.55 -8.69 -5.97
C ASN A 56 10.21 -7.79 -4.92
N LEU A 57 9.44 -6.96 -4.19
CA LEU A 57 10.01 -6.10 -3.15
C LEU A 57 10.71 -6.92 -2.05
N LYS A 58 11.86 -6.41 -1.63
CA LYS A 58 12.62 -6.89 -0.47
C LYS A 58 12.41 -5.99 0.74
N PHE A 59 12.18 -4.70 0.51
CA PHE A 59 11.89 -3.71 1.54
C PHE A 59 10.75 -2.80 1.06
N LEU A 60 9.81 -2.56 1.96
CA LEU A 60 8.79 -1.53 1.78
C LEU A 60 8.86 -0.61 3.01
N ASP A 61 8.98 0.69 2.73
CA ASP A 61 9.19 1.73 3.70
C ASP A 61 10.44 1.44 4.56
N THR A 62 10.32 1.49 5.89
CA THR A 62 11.43 1.17 6.80
C THR A 62 11.56 -0.33 7.10
N ARG A 63 10.62 -1.17 6.68
CA ARG A 63 10.51 -2.58 7.12
C ARG A 63 10.84 -3.57 6.00
N LYS A 64 11.72 -4.54 6.29
CA LYS A 64 12.03 -5.68 5.40
C LYS A 64 10.79 -6.53 5.17
N VAL A 65 10.60 -7.00 3.94
CA VAL A 65 9.51 -7.92 3.58
C VAL A 65 9.85 -9.33 4.05
N THR A 66 8.98 -9.91 4.87
CA THR A 66 9.12 -11.29 5.35
C THR A 66 8.45 -12.28 4.41
N ARG A 67 8.76 -13.57 4.59
CA ARG A 67 8.13 -14.65 3.82
C ARG A 67 6.61 -14.73 4.11
N SER A 68 6.23 -14.66 5.38
CA SER A 68 4.83 -14.68 5.81
C SER A 68 4.04 -13.55 5.15
N GLU A 69 4.59 -12.33 5.13
CA GLU A 69 3.91 -11.21 4.49
C GLU A 69 3.72 -11.39 2.99
N ARG A 70 4.70 -12.01 2.31
CA ARG A 70 4.60 -12.31 0.89
C ARG A 70 3.52 -13.36 0.61
N GLU A 71 3.42 -14.39 1.45
CA GLU A 71 2.38 -15.42 1.35
C GLU A 71 0.99 -14.83 1.59
N GLU A 72 0.84 -14.00 2.62
CA GLU A 72 -0.42 -13.34 2.94
C GLU A 72 -0.86 -12.37 1.83
N ALA A 73 0.06 -11.55 1.32
CA ALA A 73 -0.20 -10.64 0.22
C ALA A 73 -0.60 -11.37 -1.07
N LEU A 74 -0.07 -12.57 -1.30
CA LEU A 74 -0.43 -13.40 -2.44
C LEU A 74 -1.87 -13.92 -2.34
N VAL A 75 -2.29 -14.33 -1.14
CA VAL A 75 -3.62 -14.92 -0.91
C VAL A 75 -4.70 -13.84 -0.80
N ARG A 76 -4.44 -12.76 -0.05
CA ARG A 76 -5.46 -11.78 0.34
C ARG A 76 -5.22 -10.37 -0.17
N GLY A 77 -4.01 -10.06 -0.64
CA GLY A 77 -3.60 -8.69 -0.91
C GLY A 77 -4.45 -7.96 -1.96
N ALA A 78 -5.04 -8.67 -2.93
CA ALA A 78 -5.98 -8.10 -3.91
C ALA A 78 -7.22 -7.43 -3.26
N PHE A 79 -7.64 -7.92 -2.09
CA PHE A 79 -8.81 -7.43 -1.37
C PHE A 79 -8.47 -6.41 -0.28
N MET A 80 -7.19 -6.09 -0.10
CA MET A 80 -6.73 -5.17 0.95
C MET A 80 -6.62 -3.71 0.47
N LYS A 81 -7.16 -3.42 -0.71
CA LYS A 81 -7.30 -2.05 -1.19
C LYS A 81 -8.23 -1.28 -0.26
N VAL A 82 -7.68 -0.31 0.46
CA VAL A 82 -8.49 0.62 1.27
C VAL A 82 -9.16 1.62 0.32
N VAL A 83 -10.48 1.56 0.25
CA VAL A 83 -11.29 2.54 -0.48
C VAL A 83 -11.90 3.47 0.56
N LYS A 84 -11.49 4.75 0.56
CA LYS A 84 -12.25 5.76 1.32
C LYS A 84 -13.53 6.05 0.54
N PRO A 85 -14.72 5.91 1.15
CA PRO A 85 -15.93 6.41 0.53
C PRO A 85 -15.75 7.90 0.23
N LYS A 86 -16.10 8.33 -0.98
CA LYS A 86 -16.13 9.76 -1.29
C LYS A 86 -17.14 10.38 -0.35
N ASP A 87 -16.78 11.48 0.31
CA ASP A 87 -17.71 12.23 1.13
C ASP A 87 -18.98 12.44 0.30
N ALA A 88 -20.07 11.78 0.70
CA ALA A 88 -21.36 12.06 0.12
C ALA A 88 -21.59 13.51 0.49
N LYS A 89 -21.44 14.42 -0.48
CA LYS A 89 -21.98 15.76 -0.34
C LYS A 89 -23.45 15.55 -0.03
N VAL A 90 -23.81 15.69 1.24
CA VAL A 90 -25.19 15.83 1.68
C VAL A 90 -25.65 17.12 1.02
N GLY A 91 -26.19 16.96 -0.19
CA GLY A 91 -26.92 18.01 -0.87
C GLY A 91 -28.30 18.06 -0.24
N ALA A 92 -28.47 18.98 0.69
CA ALA A 92 -29.70 19.73 0.99
C ALA A 92 -29.37 20.78 2.05
#